data_AF-A0A8H6U0H4-F1
#
_entry.id   AF-A0A8H6U0H4-F1
#
_cell.length_a   1.000
_cell.length_b   1.000
_cell.length_c   1.000
_cell.angle_alpha   90.00
_cell.angle_beta   90.00
_cell.angle_gamma   90.00
#
_symmetry.space_group_name_H-M   'P 1'
#
loop_
_entity.id
_entity.type
_entity.pdbx_description
1 polymer ?
#
loop_
_entity_poly.entity_id
_entity_poly.type
_entity_poly.pdbx_seq_one_letter_code
_entity_poly.pdbx_strand_id
1 'polypeptide(L)'
;MQKIPPHNPFPYSPQIPLPPRPQFPGVFGVEMRVPDAPKREPVKSEPKDGESAVGGFRSAESDDEYEELQLRFEAFKTQAERQLADEILATESANDALRQSQDRVKSLKEQLSLSERHIAERELEIQRYTAGIVDLKQKLKTALDELQAVELELGKANEALQTSILENQALESAKKALESKIDELQHAYNKLQNEAAMLAQQKDALAKQTRSEKLSYPPNAGTSGNVARIAILETQLRQLTAKENPPLARLKEEPATERVYKEPRLKEEKLGADDANAERTAYLDFMAPFPRPSDRKRFEDLRRVGADGHAREVLDYADTIAARPLLFLRKRTVWCNSDKLHAIAFSPTKIYHHTSRRWLNDNTVSMHVGKDVEFFVQEDSELDGGKPGTIYYVGVYRVHSMRKVHKQGSVAPADIEFSAIMRAMGLSERRSDGSIVLDGARARMREVYPDGEPRTECFGLQCVGWDGGLFGKLRERFKMVRDRGNGVPRAPRRDREVDMGSRKRKREDELDETYAYGGERQERSRKRRPFGEREKCPW
;
A
#
# COMPACT_ATOMS: atom_id res chain seq x y z
N MET A 1 44.01 -26.73 -1.36
CA MET A 1 43.59 -25.63 -0.48
C MET A 1 44.09 -24.31 -1.06
N GLN A 2 43.26 -23.65 -1.87
CA GLN A 2 43.55 -22.30 -2.38
C GLN A 2 42.86 -21.29 -1.47
N LYS A 3 43.62 -20.32 -0.94
CA LYS A 3 43.10 -19.22 -0.12
C LYS A 3 42.44 -18.19 -1.05
N ILE A 4 41.13 -18.06 -0.94
CA ILE A 4 40.36 -16.99 -1.57
C ILE A 4 40.34 -15.81 -0.58
N PRO A 5 40.73 -14.59 -0.99
CA PRO A 5 40.68 -13.42 -0.11
C PRO A 5 39.23 -12.93 0.04
N PRO A 6 38.84 -12.36 1.19
CA PRO A 6 37.49 -11.83 1.37
C PRO A 6 37.30 -10.55 0.56
N HIS A 7 36.35 -10.60 -0.38
CA HIS A 7 35.83 -9.43 -1.07
C HIS A 7 34.99 -8.61 -0.07
N ASN A 8 35.42 -7.37 0.18
CA ASN A 8 34.70 -6.39 1.00
C ASN A 8 33.80 -5.56 0.06
N PRO A 9 32.45 -5.67 0.11
CA PRO A 9 31.57 -5.02 -0.85
C PRO A 9 31.00 -3.72 -0.27
N PHE A 10 31.86 -2.77 0.11
CA PHE A 10 31.40 -1.41 0.43
C PHE A 10 32.36 -0.38 -0.14
N PRO A 11 32.03 0.24 -1.29
CA PRO A 11 32.71 1.45 -1.69
C PRO A 11 32.32 2.57 -0.73
N TYR A 12 33.35 3.24 -0.20
CA TYR A 12 33.32 4.48 0.56
C TYR A 12 32.09 5.35 0.25
N SER A 13 31.24 5.57 1.26
CA SER A 13 30.27 6.66 1.22
C SER A 13 31.04 7.98 1.18
N PRO A 14 30.84 8.84 0.17
CA PRO A 14 31.43 10.17 0.18
C PRO A 14 30.82 10.95 1.35
N GLN A 15 31.68 11.39 2.28
CA GLN A 15 31.29 12.33 3.32
C GLN A 15 30.86 13.64 2.64
N ILE A 16 29.56 13.87 2.56
CA ILE A 16 29.00 15.15 2.14
C ILE A 16 29.28 16.14 3.29
N PRO A 17 30.09 17.20 3.08
CA PRO A 17 30.28 18.22 4.10
C PRO A 17 28.94 18.88 4.39
N LEU A 18 28.55 18.86 5.67
CA LEU A 18 27.35 19.54 6.14
C LEU A 18 27.48 21.05 5.82
N PRO A 19 26.40 21.71 5.36
CA PRO A 19 26.42 23.15 5.15
C PRO A 19 26.77 23.86 6.47
N PRO A 20 27.56 24.96 6.41
CA PRO A 20 27.91 25.71 7.61
C PRO A 20 26.64 26.17 8.32
N ARG A 21 26.60 25.98 9.64
CA ARG A 21 25.50 26.48 10.47
C ARG A 21 25.34 27.99 10.21
N PRO A 22 24.11 28.48 9.99
CA PRO A 22 23.89 29.92 9.94
C PRO A 22 24.30 30.50 11.29
N GLN A 23 25.37 31.31 11.26
CA GLN A 23 25.74 32.15 12.39
C GLN A 23 24.67 33.22 12.48
N PHE A 24 23.75 33.09 13.43
CA PHE A 24 22.86 34.18 13.79
C PHE A 24 23.74 35.29 14.37
N PRO A 25 23.78 36.49 13.78
CA PRO A 25 24.47 37.62 14.40
C PRO A 25 23.82 37.85 15.76
N GLY A 26 24.67 37.98 16.77
CA GLY A 26 24.28 38.17 18.16
C GLY A 26 23.20 39.24 18.28
N VAL A 27 22.22 38.94 19.13
CA VAL A 27 21.22 39.88 19.59
C VAL A 27 21.97 41.03 20.28
N PHE A 28 22.28 42.08 19.51
CA PHE A 28 22.66 43.36 20.07
C PHE A 28 21.42 43.88 20.79
N GLY A 29 21.49 43.89 22.12
CA GLY A 29 20.54 44.62 22.95
C GLY A 29 20.58 46.09 22.54
N VAL A 30 19.60 46.50 21.76
CA VAL A 30 19.34 47.92 21.51
C VAL A 30 18.68 48.44 22.77
N GLU A 31 19.50 48.94 23.70
CA GLU A 31 19.03 49.90 24.70
C GLU A 31 18.44 51.09 23.95
N MET A 32 17.11 51.16 23.89
CA MET A 32 16.43 52.37 23.48
C MET A 32 16.68 53.43 24.55
N ARG A 33 17.70 54.27 24.34
CA ARG A 33 17.80 55.57 25.01
C ARG A 33 16.59 56.38 24.62
N VAL A 34 15.67 56.53 25.57
CA VAL A 34 14.62 57.54 25.54
C VAL A 34 15.33 58.90 25.47
N PRO A 35 15.11 59.72 24.43
CA PRO A 35 15.62 61.08 24.43
C PRO A 35 14.94 61.86 25.56
N ASP A 36 15.74 62.44 26.45
CA ASP A 36 15.28 63.32 27.51
C ASP A 36 14.38 64.41 26.92
N ALA A 37 13.18 64.53 27.49
CA ALA A 37 12.25 65.60 27.15
C ALA A 37 12.95 66.96 27.35
N PRO A 38 12.78 67.93 26.43
CA PRO A 38 13.36 69.25 26.61
C PRO A 38 12.77 69.89 27.87
N LYS A 39 13.65 70.14 28.87
CA LYS A 39 13.34 70.98 30.02
C LYS A 39 12.92 72.35 29.49
N ARG A 40 11.63 72.65 29.59
CA ARG A 40 11.10 74.00 29.38
C ARG A 40 11.67 74.88 30.47
N GLU A 41 12.63 75.73 30.12
CA GLU A 41 13.04 76.85 30.96
C GLU A 41 11.84 77.80 31.14
N PRO A 42 11.55 78.27 32.37
CA PRO A 42 10.55 79.30 32.59
C PRO A 42 11.11 80.63 32.08
N VAL A 43 10.63 81.09 30.93
CA VAL A 43 10.84 82.47 30.47
C VAL A 43 10.12 83.39 31.44
N LYS A 44 10.86 83.94 32.40
CA LYS A 44 10.48 85.14 33.14
C LYS A 44 10.50 86.31 32.16
N SER A 45 9.35 86.66 31.61
CA SER A 45 9.16 87.97 30.97
C SER A 45 8.70 88.94 32.06
N GLU A 46 9.62 89.76 32.54
CA GLU A 46 9.32 90.98 33.30
C GLU A 46 8.47 91.93 32.43
N PRO A 47 7.44 92.60 32.99
CA PRO A 47 6.83 93.72 32.30
C PRO A 47 7.82 94.89 32.34
N LYS A 48 8.39 95.25 31.19
CA LYS A 48 9.12 96.51 31.08
C LYS A 48 8.13 97.65 31.05
N ASP A 49 8.29 98.49 32.06
CA ASP A 49 7.70 99.81 32.19
C ASP A 49 7.85 100.66 30.94
N GLY A 50 6.79 101.43 30.66
CA GLY A 50 6.91 102.85 30.41
C GLY A 50 7.59 103.30 29.12
N GLU A 51 6.77 103.60 28.11
CA GLU A 51 6.86 104.89 27.42
C GLU A 51 5.51 105.23 26.79
N SER A 52 4.69 105.93 27.57
CA SER A 52 3.50 106.62 27.09
C SER A 52 3.96 107.84 26.29
N ALA A 53 3.97 107.70 24.96
CA ALA A 53 4.05 108.86 24.08
C ALA A 53 2.66 109.53 24.03
N VAL A 54 2.44 110.47 24.95
CA VAL A 54 1.37 111.46 24.87
C VAL A 54 1.72 112.43 23.72
N GLY A 55 1.23 112.12 22.53
CA GLY A 55 1.22 113.03 21.38
C GLY A 55 0.07 114.03 21.54
N GLY A 56 0.41 115.31 21.67
CA GLY A 56 -0.50 116.38 22.05
C GLY A 56 -1.73 116.56 21.15
N PHE A 57 -2.89 116.65 21.80
CA PHE A 57 -4.08 117.30 21.28
C PHE A 57 -3.76 118.77 20.96
N ARG A 58 -3.65 119.10 19.67
CA ARG A 58 -3.89 120.45 19.18
C ARG A 58 -5.37 120.55 18.87
N SER A 59 -6.05 121.52 19.48
CA SER A 59 -7.42 121.91 19.16
C SER A 59 -7.50 122.33 17.70
N ALA A 60 -8.08 121.47 16.86
CA ALA A 60 -8.66 121.85 15.59
C ALA A 60 -10.18 121.64 15.73
N GLU A 61 -10.89 122.75 15.80
CA GLU A 61 -12.34 122.80 15.73
C GLU A 61 -12.73 122.58 14.25
N SER A 62 -12.93 121.32 13.86
CA SER A 62 -13.69 120.93 12.68
C SER A 62 -14.20 119.50 12.84
N ASP A 63 -15.51 119.27 12.65
CA ASP A 63 -16.18 117.97 12.77
C ASP A 63 -15.50 116.85 11.93
N ASP A 64 -14.75 117.23 10.89
CA ASP A 64 -14.01 116.33 9.99
C ASP A 64 -12.87 115.53 10.68
N GLU A 65 -12.18 116.08 11.69
CA GLU A 65 -11.07 115.38 12.37
C GLU A 65 -11.57 114.29 13.34
N TYR A 66 -12.77 114.48 13.92
CA TYR A 66 -13.39 113.50 14.78
C TYR A 66 -13.89 112.29 13.98
N GLU A 67 -14.44 112.52 12.78
CA GLU A 67 -14.80 111.43 11.86
C GLU A 67 -13.57 110.63 11.42
N GLU A 68 -12.44 111.28 11.14
CA GLU A 68 -11.20 110.58 10.78
C GLU A 68 -10.65 109.72 11.94
N LEU A 69 -10.67 110.24 13.17
CA LEU A 69 -10.26 109.48 14.36
C LEU A 69 -11.21 108.30 14.63
N GLN A 70 -12.51 108.48 14.43
CA GLN A 70 -13.50 107.41 14.57
C GLN A 70 -13.30 106.32 13.51
N LEU A 71 -13.03 106.69 12.26
CA LEU A 71 -12.70 105.74 11.18
C LEU A 71 -11.41 104.97 11.46
N ARG A 72 -10.36 105.65 11.97
CA ARG A 72 -9.10 104.99 12.37
C ARG A 72 -9.30 104.03 13.55
N PHE A 73 -10.13 104.39 14.52
CA PHE A 73 -10.47 103.53 15.64
C PHE A 73 -11.25 102.28 15.19
N GLU A 74 -12.25 102.44 14.32
CA GLU A 74 -12.99 101.30 13.76
C GLU A 74 -12.10 100.41 12.87
N ALA A 75 -11.17 100.99 12.12
CA ALA A 75 -10.18 100.23 11.35
C ALA A 75 -9.24 99.43 12.26
N PHE A 76 -8.75 100.04 13.36
CA PHE A 76 -7.91 99.35 14.35
C PHE A 76 -8.67 98.22 15.06
N LYS A 77 -9.93 98.48 15.46
CA LYS A 77 -10.81 97.48 16.04
C LYS A 77 -11.03 96.31 15.08
N THR A 78 -11.35 96.60 13.82
CA THR A 78 -11.51 95.56 12.78
C THR A 78 -10.22 94.75 12.58
N GLN A 79 -9.05 95.40 12.63
CA GLN A 79 -7.76 94.72 12.52
C GLN A 79 -7.49 93.82 13.73
N ALA A 80 -7.76 94.29 14.94
CA ALA A 80 -7.62 93.51 16.16
C ALA A 80 -8.57 92.31 16.20
N GLU A 81 -9.82 92.49 15.76
CA GLU A 81 -10.81 91.40 15.63
C GLU A 81 -10.36 90.35 14.60
N ARG A 82 -9.79 90.76 13.47
CA ARG A 82 -9.21 89.83 12.48
C ARG A 82 -8.02 89.07 13.03
N GLN A 83 -7.08 89.75 13.71
CA GLN A 83 -5.93 89.09 14.34
C GLN A 83 -6.37 88.06 15.39
N LEU A 84 -7.36 88.40 16.21
CA LEU A 84 -7.92 87.48 17.19
C LEU A 84 -8.60 86.27 16.50
N ALA A 85 -9.36 86.50 15.43
CA ALA A 85 -9.99 85.43 14.66
C ALA A 85 -8.95 84.48 14.03
N ASP A 86 -7.87 85.04 13.46
CA ASP A 86 -6.78 84.25 12.90
C ASP A 86 -6.03 83.45 13.97
N GLU A 87 -5.84 84.02 15.16
CA GLU A 87 -5.23 83.32 16.31
C GLU A 87 -6.13 82.17 16.81
N ILE A 88 -7.45 82.41 16.92
CA ILE A 88 -8.41 81.37 17.27
C ILE A 88 -8.36 80.23 16.23
N LEU A 89 -8.42 80.53 14.94
CA LEU A 89 -8.32 79.53 13.87
C LEU A 89 -6.99 78.76 13.90
N ALA A 90 -5.88 79.44 14.19
CA ALA A 90 -4.58 78.80 14.33
C ALA A 90 -4.56 77.84 15.55
N THR A 91 -5.15 78.23 16.68
CA THR A 91 -5.25 77.37 17.86
C THR A 91 -6.19 76.19 17.66
N GLU A 92 -7.32 76.37 16.97
CA GLU A 92 -8.24 75.29 16.60
C GLU A 92 -7.57 74.29 15.66
N SER A 93 -6.87 74.78 14.62
CA SER A 93 -6.08 73.95 13.70
C SER A 93 -4.99 73.17 14.43
N ALA A 94 -4.27 73.79 15.38
CA ALA A 94 -3.26 73.13 16.19
C ALA A 94 -3.87 72.06 17.12
N ASN A 95 -5.03 72.32 17.71
CA ASN A 95 -5.76 71.36 18.54
C ASN A 95 -6.26 70.15 17.73
N ASP A 96 -6.74 70.38 16.50
CA ASP A 96 -7.14 69.30 15.60
C ASP A 96 -5.94 68.45 15.15
N ALA A 97 -4.80 69.07 14.85
CA ALA A 97 -3.56 68.35 14.57
C ALA A 97 -3.10 67.51 15.78
N LEU A 98 -3.24 68.05 17.00
CA LEU A 98 -2.95 67.31 18.23
C LEU A 98 -3.88 66.10 18.41
N ARG A 99 -5.19 66.26 18.17
CA ARG A 99 -6.17 65.16 18.22
C ARG A 99 -5.85 64.08 17.19
N GLN A 100 -5.55 64.45 15.94
CA GLN A 100 -5.15 63.50 14.90
C GLN A 100 -3.88 62.74 15.27
N SER A 101 -2.89 63.42 15.88
CA SER A 101 -1.67 62.79 16.39
C SER A 101 -1.97 61.80 17.51
N GLN A 102 -2.84 62.15 18.46
CA GLN A 102 -3.26 61.27 19.56
C GLN A 102 -4.00 60.02 19.05
N ASP A 103 -4.92 60.19 18.09
CA ASP A 103 -5.63 59.08 17.46
C ASP A 103 -4.69 58.14 16.70
N ARG A 104 -3.70 58.71 15.99
CA ARG A 104 -2.65 57.93 15.32
C ARG A 104 -1.81 57.12 16.31
N VAL A 105 -1.41 57.73 17.43
CA VAL A 105 -0.66 57.02 18.49
C VAL A 105 -1.51 55.90 19.09
N LYS A 106 -2.81 56.13 19.31
CA LYS A 106 -3.74 55.11 19.80
C LYS A 106 -3.84 53.94 18.81
N SER A 107 -4.05 54.21 17.53
CA SER A 107 -4.12 53.18 16.48
C SER A 107 -2.81 52.38 16.36
N LEU A 108 -1.64 53.04 16.43
CA LEU A 108 -0.34 52.36 16.43
C LEU A 108 -0.15 51.46 17.66
N LYS A 109 -0.61 51.88 18.84
CA LYS A 109 -0.58 51.04 20.06
C LYS A 109 -1.46 49.79 19.92
N GLU A 110 -2.64 49.95 19.33
CA GLU A 110 -3.54 48.82 19.05
C GLU A 110 -2.92 47.84 18.03
N GLN A 111 -2.29 48.36 16.97
CA GLN A 111 -1.56 47.54 15.99
C GLN A 111 -0.36 46.81 16.61
N LEU A 112 0.39 47.48 17.49
CA LEU A 112 1.50 46.86 18.20
C LEU A 112 1.02 45.72 19.10
N SER A 113 -0.05 45.94 19.89
CA SER A 113 -0.64 44.90 20.74
C SER A 113 -1.16 43.69 19.95
N LEU A 114 -1.71 43.92 18.74
CA LEU A 114 -2.12 42.85 17.84
C LEU A 114 -0.90 42.07 17.32
N SER A 115 0.16 42.78 16.93
CA SER A 115 1.41 42.18 16.44
C SER A 115 2.07 41.31 17.52
N GLU A 116 2.15 41.79 18.76
CA GLU A 116 2.68 41.06 19.90
C GLU A 116 1.90 39.75 20.16
N ARG A 117 0.56 39.80 20.07
CA ARG A 117 -0.28 38.60 20.18
C ARG A 117 0.02 37.59 19.07
N HIS A 118 0.13 38.03 17.82
CA HIS A 118 0.48 37.15 16.70
C HIS A 118 1.89 36.55 16.83
N ILE A 119 2.85 37.30 17.37
CA ILE A 119 4.20 36.79 17.65
C ILE A 119 4.13 35.69 18.71
N ALA A 120 3.44 35.93 19.84
CA ALA A 120 3.28 34.95 20.90
C ALA A 120 2.56 33.66 20.40
N GLU A 121 1.54 33.79 19.55
CA GLU A 121 0.86 32.65 18.94
C GLU A 121 1.81 31.83 18.05
N ARG A 122 2.63 32.50 17.22
CA ARG A 122 3.62 31.82 16.37
C ARG A 122 4.73 31.15 17.19
N GLU A 123 5.18 31.77 18.26
CA GLU A 123 6.17 31.16 19.18
C GLU A 123 5.62 29.89 19.81
N LEU A 124 4.36 29.89 20.23
CA LEU A 124 3.70 28.71 20.77
C LEU A 124 3.55 27.61 19.70
N GLU A 125 3.25 27.98 18.46
CA GLU A 125 3.21 27.03 17.33
C GLU A 125 4.59 26.41 17.05
N ILE A 126 5.65 27.21 17.07
CA ILE A 126 7.04 26.75 16.91
C ILE A 126 7.42 25.79 18.04
N GLN A 127 7.03 26.07 19.28
CA GLN A 127 7.28 25.17 20.42
C GLN A 127 6.57 23.82 20.23
N ARG A 128 5.33 23.83 19.74
CA ARG A 128 4.58 22.59 19.42
C ARG A 128 5.26 21.77 18.33
N TYR A 129 5.70 22.42 17.24
CA TYR A 129 6.44 21.72 16.19
C TYR A 129 7.78 21.18 16.68
N THR A 130 8.49 21.93 17.51
CA THR A 130 9.77 21.51 18.09
C THR A 130 9.59 20.27 18.97
N ALA A 131 8.57 20.25 19.83
CA ALA A 131 8.22 19.08 20.64
C ALA A 131 7.84 17.87 19.76
N GLY A 132 7.06 18.09 18.69
CA GLY A 132 6.70 17.05 17.72
C GLY A 132 7.91 16.45 17.00
N ILE A 133 8.91 17.28 16.64
CA ILE A 133 10.16 16.81 16.02
C ILE A 133 10.95 15.94 16.99
N VAL A 134 11.00 16.29 18.28
CA VAL A 134 11.70 15.48 19.30
C VAL A 134 11.02 14.12 19.48
N ASP A 135 9.69 14.07 19.57
CA ASP A 135 8.93 12.81 19.64
C ASP A 135 9.16 11.93 18.41
N LEU A 136 9.11 12.51 17.20
CA LEU A 136 9.40 11.78 15.96
C LEU A 136 10.82 11.24 15.91
N LYS A 137 11.82 12.00 16.39
CA LYS A 137 13.20 11.51 16.49
C LYS A 137 13.33 10.33 17.45
N GLN A 138 12.63 10.36 18.57
CA GLN A 138 12.63 9.25 19.53
C GLN A 138 11.96 8.00 18.96
N LYS A 139 10.83 8.16 18.25
CA LYS A 139 10.16 7.06 17.54
C LYS A 139 11.04 6.45 16.46
N LEU A 140 11.71 7.30 15.66
CA LEU A 140 12.64 6.85 14.63
C LEU A 140 13.81 6.06 15.23
N LYS A 141 14.36 6.53 16.36
CA LYS A 141 15.42 5.82 17.08
C LYS A 141 14.95 4.43 17.55
N THR A 142 13.76 4.37 18.15
CA THR A 142 13.17 3.11 18.63
C THR A 142 12.97 2.12 17.46
N ALA A 143 12.45 2.59 16.33
CA ALA A 143 12.27 1.76 15.14
C ALA A 143 13.61 1.27 14.53
N LEU A 144 14.68 2.08 14.62
CA LEU A 144 16.01 1.66 14.19
C LEU A 144 16.58 0.57 15.12
N ASP A 145 16.38 0.70 16.43
CA ASP A 145 16.81 -0.30 17.40
C ASP A 145 16.04 -1.63 17.19
N GLU A 146 14.74 -1.57 16.91
CA GLU A 146 13.91 -2.74 16.55
C GLU A 146 14.39 -3.39 15.24
N LEU A 147 14.72 -2.61 14.22
CA LEU A 147 15.22 -3.13 12.95
C LEU A 147 16.57 -3.85 13.11
N GLN A 148 17.47 -3.30 13.93
CA GLN A 148 18.74 -3.96 14.26
C GLN A 148 18.53 -5.29 15.01
N ALA A 149 17.52 -5.36 15.89
CA ALA A 149 17.16 -6.60 16.56
C ALA A 149 16.68 -7.68 15.57
N VAL A 150 15.83 -7.29 14.61
CA VAL A 150 15.35 -8.20 13.54
C VAL A 150 16.49 -8.66 12.64
N GLU A 151 17.42 -7.78 12.27
CA GLU A 151 18.61 -8.16 11.48
C GLU A 151 19.49 -9.18 12.21
N LEU A 152 19.65 -9.04 13.53
CA LEU A 152 20.37 -10.00 14.37
C LEU A 152 19.67 -11.36 14.42
N GLU A 153 18.33 -11.37 14.57
CA GLU A 153 17.54 -12.61 14.55
C GLU A 153 17.60 -13.32 13.18
N LEU A 154 17.54 -12.55 12.08
CA LEU A 154 17.70 -13.07 10.73
C LEU A 154 19.10 -13.68 10.53
N GLY A 155 20.14 -13.06 11.10
CA GLY A 155 21.49 -13.61 11.13
C GLY A 155 21.55 -14.98 11.79
N LYS A 156 20.98 -15.10 13.00
CA LYS A 156 20.90 -16.39 13.73
C LYS A 156 20.10 -17.46 12.98
N ALA A 157 18.98 -17.07 12.35
CA ALA A 157 18.17 -17.99 11.57
C ALA A 157 18.91 -18.51 10.33
N ASN A 158 19.68 -17.63 9.66
CA ASN A 158 20.51 -18.03 8.52
C ASN A 158 21.65 -18.97 8.92
N GLU A 159 22.28 -18.74 10.07
CA GLU A 159 23.28 -19.67 10.62
C GLU A 159 22.67 -21.05 10.91
N ALA A 160 21.50 -21.08 11.57
CA ALA A 160 20.78 -22.33 11.84
C ALA A 160 20.40 -23.08 10.54
N LEU A 161 19.95 -22.35 9.52
CA LEU A 161 19.63 -22.93 8.21
C LEU A 161 20.89 -23.51 7.53
N GLN A 162 22.03 -22.83 7.59
CA GLN A 162 23.29 -23.35 7.06
C GLN A 162 23.71 -24.64 7.76
N THR A 163 23.59 -24.71 9.09
CA THR A 163 23.84 -25.94 9.85
C THR A 163 22.92 -27.07 9.38
N SER A 164 21.61 -26.81 9.22
CA SER A 164 20.65 -27.81 8.73
C SER A 164 20.94 -28.27 7.29
N ILE A 165 21.41 -27.38 6.42
CA ILE A 165 21.84 -27.75 5.06
C ILE A 165 23.02 -28.73 5.11
N LEU A 166 24.02 -28.45 5.94
CA LEU A 166 25.19 -29.34 6.11
C LEU A 166 24.79 -30.70 6.69
N GLU A 167 23.88 -30.73 7.67
CA GLU A 167 23.34 -31.97 8.23
C GLU A 167 22.59 -32.80 7.17
N ASN A 168 21.75 -32.17 6.36
CA ASN A 168 21.04 -32.85 5.27
C ASN A 168 21.99 -33.40 4.20
N GLN A 169 23.06 -32.66 3.88
CA GLN A 169 24.11 -33.16 2.97
C GLN A 169 24.82 -34.39 3.55
N ALA A 170 25.10 -34.40 4.86
CA ALA A 170 25.67 -35.56 5.54
C ALA A 170 24.71 -36.76 5.50
N LEU A 171 23.41 -36.54 5.74
CA LEU A 171 22.38 -37.58 5.65
C LEU A 171 22.25 -38.16 4.23
N GLU A 172 22.27 -37.32 3.20
CA GLU A 172 22.25 -37.78 1.81
C GLU A 172 23.49 -38.60 1.45
N SER A 173 24.67 -38.24 1.97
CA SER A 173 25.88 -39.04 1.78
C SER A 173 25.79 -40.41 2.47
N ALA A 174 25.21 -40.47 3.68
CA ALA A 174 24.99 -41.71 4.41
C ALA A 174 23.95 -42.60 3.71
N LYS A 175 22.88 -41.99 3.18
CA LYS A 175 21.86 -42.68 2.38
C LYS A 175 22.47 -43.34 1.14
N LYS A 176 23.29 -42.61 0.37
CA LYS A 176 23.99 -43.18 -0.80
C LYS A 176 24.92 -44.35 -0.42
N ALA A 177 25.60 -44.26 0.71
CA ALA A 177 26.44 -45.35 1.20
C ALA A 177 25.61 -46.61 1.55
N LEU A 178 24.41 -46.42 2.13
CA LEU A 178 23.48 -47.51 2.41
C LEU A 178 22.89 -48.11 1.13
N GLU A 179 22.52 -47.28 0.15
CA GLU A 179 22.04 -47.74 -1.17
C GLU A 179 23.09 -48.62 -1.87
N SER A 180 24.36 -48.18 -1.90
CA SER A 180 25.47 -48.99 -2.43
C SER A 180 25.59 -50.34 -1.73
N LYS A 181 25.39 -50.38 -0.41
CA LYS A 181 25.45 -51.62 0.37
C LYS A 181 24.27 -52.55 0.10
N ILE A 182 23.08 -51.99 -0.17
CA ILE A 182 21.91 -52.76 -0.60
C ILE A 182 22.19 -53.40 -1.95
N ASP A 183 22.75 -52.66 -2.90
CA ASP A 183 23.10 -53.19 -4.23
C ASP A 183 24.13 -54.32 -4.15
N GLU A 184 25.16 -54.17 -3.29
CA GLU A 184 26.14 -55.23 -3.00
C GLU A 184 25.48 -56.50 -2.44
N LEU A 185 24.57 -56.34 -1.47
CA LEU A 185 23.83 -57.46 -0.87
C LEU A 185 22.89 -58.14 -1.88
N GLN A 186 22.22 -57.36 -2.74
CA GLN A 186 21.38 -57.89 -3.81
C GLN A 186 22.21 -58.69 -4.82
N HIS A 187 23.40 -58.20 -5.19
CA HIS A 187 24.31 -58.93 -6.07
C HIS A 187 24.79 -60.24 -5.41
N ALA A 188 25.15 -60.21 -4.12
CA ALA A 188 25.54 -61.41 -3.38
C ALA A 188 24.39 -62.43 -3.29
N TYR A 189 23.17 -61.97 -3.04
CA TYR A 189 21.97 -62.80 -3.00
C TYR A 189 21.69 -63.47 -4.36
N ASN A 190 21.72 -62.70 -5.45
CA ASN A 190 21.52 -63.24 -6.80
C ASN A 190 22.58 -64.29 -7.17
N LYS A 191 23.84 -64.08 -6.73
CA LYS A 191 24.91 -65.06 -6.91
C LYS A 191 24.60 -66.38 -6.18
N LEU A 192 24.19 -66.31 -4.92
CA LEU A 192 23.80 -67.49 -4.14
C LEU A 192 22.58 -68.21 -4.76
N GLN A 193 21.61 -67.45 -5.27
CA GLN A 193 20.44 -68.01 -5.95
C GLN A 193 20.83 -68.78 -7.22
N ASN A 194 21.77 -68.25 -8.01
CA ASN A 194 22.31 -68.92 -9.20
C ASN A 194 23.11 -70.19 -8.83
N GLU A 195 23.92 -70.14 -7.77
CA GLU A 195 24.64 -71.31 -7.26
C GLU A 195 23.68 -72.40 -6.77
N ALA A 196 22.61 -72.03 -6.05
CA ALA A 196 21.57 -72.96 -5.62
C ALA A 196 20.83 -73.59 -6.82
N ALA A 197 20.51 -72.81 -7.85
CA ALA A 197 19.89 -73.32 -9.07
C ALA A 197 20.80 -74.32 -9.82
N MET A 198 22.10 -74.02 -9.92
CA MET A 198 23.10 -74.93 -10.50
C MET A 198 23.21 -76.25 -9.72
N LEU A 199 23.23 -76.19 -8.39
CA LEU A 199 23.24 -77.38 -7.53
C LEU A 199 21.97 -78.22 -7.70
N ALA A 200 20.80 -77.58 -7.80
CA ALA A 200 19.54 -78.27 -8.07
C ALA A 200 19.56 -78.99 -9.44
N GLN A 201 20.09 -78.35 -10.48
CA GLN A 201 20.26 -78.98 -11.80
C GLN A 201 21.23 -80.17 -11.77
N GLN A 202 22.36 -80.05 -11.05
CA GLN A 202 23.30 -81.16 -10.86
C GLN A 202 22.64 -82.34 -10.15
N LYS A 203 21.84 -82.08 -9.12
CA LYS A 203 21.09 -83.09 -8.36
C LYS A 203 20.09 -83.83 -9.26
N ASP A 204 19.34 -83.10 -10.09
CA ASP A 204 18.41 -83.69 -11.05
C ASP A 204 19.11 -84.54 -12.12
N ALA A 205 20.26 -84.07 -12.63
CA ALA A 205 21.07 -84.82 -13.59
C ALA A 205 21.62 -86.13 -12.99
N LEU A 206 22.17 -86.06 -11.78
CA LEU A 206 22.64 -87.24 -11.02
C LEU A 206 21.49 -88.22 -10.75
N ALA A 207 20.33 -87.74 -10.30
CA ALA A 207 19.16 -88.57 -10.06
C ALA A 207 18.67 -89.28 -11.34
N LYS A 208 18.70 -88.59 -12.49
CA LYS A 208 18.38 -89.19 -13.80
C LYS A 208 19.41 -90.25 -14.19
N GLN A 209 20.70 -90.00 -14.00
CA GLN A 209 21.77 -90.96 -14.28
C GLN A 209 21.65 -92.22 -13.41
N THR A 210 21.36 -92.06 -12.11
CA THR A 210 21.10 -93.19 -11.21
C THR A 210 19.87 -93.99 -11.63
N ARG A 211 18.80 -93.34 -12.13
CA ARG A 211 17.62 -94.04 -12.67
C ARG A 211 17.95 -94.80 -13.95
N SER A 212 18.68 -94.21 -14.89
CA SER A 212 19.07 -94.90 -16.13
C SER A 212 19.99 -96.09 -15.88
N GLU A 213 20.95 -95.99 -14.94
CA GLU A 213 21.81 -97.12 -14.56
C GLU A 213 21.01 -98.25 -13.88
N LYS A 214 19.97 -97.92 -13.10
CA LYS A 214 19.05 -98.92 -12.51
C LYS A 214 18.13 -99.60 -13.55
N LEU A 215 17.86 -98.97 -14.70
CA LEU A 215 16.98 -99.49 -15.76
C LEU A 215 17.72 -100.25 -16.89
N SER A 216 19.05 -100.09 -17.00
CA SER A 216 19.86 -100.64 -18.10
C SER A 216 20.30 -102.10 -17.92
N TYR A 217 19.99 -102.78 -16.80
CA TYR A 217 20.52 -104.13 -16.54
C TYR A 217 19.42 -105.15 -16.18
N PRO A 218 19.39 -106.31 -16.84
CA PRO A 218 18.48 -107.40 -16.48
C PRO A 218 18.88 -108.01 -15.13
N PRO A 219 17.94 -108.61 -14.37
CA PRO A 219 18.13 -108.93 -12.95
C PRO A 219 19.15 -110.04 -12.63
N ASN A 220 19.85 -110.62 -13.61
CA ASN A 220 20.66 -111.82 -13.45
C ASN A 220 22.07 -111.67 -14.04
N ALA A 221 22.95 -110.90 -13.40
CA ALA A 221 24.40 -111.08 -13.53
C ALA A 221 25.14 -110.42 -12.36
N GLY A 222 25.57 -111.23 -11.39
CA GLY A 222 26.38 -110.80 -10.25
C GLY A 222 27.76 -110.32 -10.66
N THR A 223 27.93 -108.99 -10.79
CA THR A 223 29.24 -108.35 -10.89
C THR A 223 29.38 -107.30 -9.80
N SER A 224 30.27 -107.57 -8.84
CA SER A 224 30.46 -106.77 -7.61
C SER A 224 30.97 -105.34 -7.83
N GLY A 225 31.44 -105.00 -9.04
CA GLY A 225 31.87 -103.65 -9.40
C GLY A 225 30.73 -102.64 -9.55
N ASN A 226 29.51 -103.08 -9.90
CA ASN A 226 28.41 -102.18 -10.26
C ASN A 226 27.59 -101.73 -9.05
N VAL A 227 27.48 -102.58 -8.02
CA VAL A 227 26.85 -102.21 -6.73
C VAL A 227 27.68 -101.13 -6.01
N ALA A 228 29.01 -101.19 -6.12
CA ALA A 228 29.91 -100.17 -5.57
C ALA A 228 29.71 -98.81 -6.26
N ARG A 229 29.47 -98.79 -7.57
CA ARG A 229 29.27 -97.56 -8.34
C ARG A 229 27.95 -96.86 -7.99
N ILE A 230 26.87 -97.61 -7.83
CA ILE A 230 25.57 -97.08 -7.37
C ILE A 230 25.68 -96.55 -5.93
N ALA A 231 26.40 -97.24 -5.05
CA ALA A 231 26.62 -96.80 -3.67
C ALA A 231 27.43 -95.48 -3.61
N ILE A 232 28.46 -95.32 -4.47
CA ILE A 232 29.23 -94.07 -4.56
C ILE A 232 28.33 -92.90 -5.01
N LEU A 233 27.49 -93.11 -6.02
CA LEU A 233 26.55 -92.09 -6.50
C LEU A 233 25.51 -91.71 -5.43
N GLU A 234 24.95 -92.68 -4.71
CA GLU A 234 24.00 -92.43 -3.60
C GLU A 234 24.67 -91.68 -2.44
N THR A 235 25.96 -91.91 -2.18
CA THR A 235 26.72 -91.20 -1.14
C THR A 235 27.00 -89.75 -1.53
N GLN A 236 27.35 -89.49 -2.80
CA GLN A 236 27.52 -88.12 -3.32
C GLN A 236 26.19 -87.34 -3.27
N LEU A 237 25.06 -88.00 -3.55
CA LEU A 237 23.73 -87.38 -3.51
C LEU A 237 23.31 -87.00 -2.08
N ARG A 238 23.71 -87.79 -1.07
CA ARG A 238 23.54 -87.46 0.36
C ARG A 238 24.44 -86.31 0.83
N GLN A 239 25.68 -86.24 0.36
CA GLN A 239 26.58 -85.13 0.70
C GLN A 239 26.11 -83.79 0.12
N LEU A 240 25.49 -83.79 -1.06
CA LEU A 240 24.91 -82.58 -1.67
C LEU A 240 23.64 -82.12 -0.95
N THR A 241 22.79 -83.04 -0.49
CA THR A 241 21.57 -82.70 0.28
C THR A 241 21.87 -82.19 1.69
N ALA A 242 22.99 -82.60 2.30
CA ALA A 242 23.41 -82.08 3.61
C ALA A 242 23.93 -80.63 3.57
N LYS A 243 24.37 -80.14 2.40
CA LYS A 243 24.85 -78.74 2.22
C LYS A 243 23.72 -77.72 2.01
N GLU A 244 22.50 -78.17 1.73
CA GLU A 244 21.34 -77.31 1.37
C GLU A 244 20.66 -76.63 2.58
N ASN A 245 21.01 -76.97 3.82
CA ASN A 245 20.35 -76.43 5.03
C ASN A 245 21.33 -75.81 6.04
N PRO A 246 21.85 -74.58 5.82
CA PRO A 246 22.28 -73.76 6.94
C PRO A 246 21.04 -73.27 7.74
N PRO A 247 21.11 -73.19 9.08
CA PRO A 247 19.97 -72.80 9.90
C PRO A 247 19.68 -71.30 9.72
N LEU A 248 18.65 -70.96 8.95
CA LEU A 248 18.17 -69.59 8.80
C LEU A 248 17.48 -69.13 10.09
N ALA A 249 18.19 -68.32 10.86
CA ALA A 249 17.66 -67.61 12.00
C ALA A 249 16.57 -66.61 11.56
N ARG A 250 15.44 -66.66 12.29
CA ARG A 250 14.23 -65.83 12.15
C ARG A 250 14.56 -64.33 12.02
N LEU A 251 14.19 -63.72 10.88
CA LEU A 251 14.00 -62.27 10.76
C LEU A 251 12.50 -61.96 10.73
N LYS A 252 12.08 -61.14 11.70
CA LYS A 252 10.71 -60.65 11.90
C LYS A 252 10.38 -59.59 10.85
N GLU A 253 9.19 -59.69 10.27
CA GLU A 253 8.56 -58.65 9.45
C GLU A 253 7.79 -57.65 10.34
N GLU A 254 7.88 -56.35 10.04
CA GLU A 254 7.00 -55.29 10.55
C GLU A 254 6.06 -54.79 9.44
N PRO A 255 4.82 -54.33 9.76
CA PRO A 255 3.83 -54.04 8.74
C PRO A 255 3.59 -52.53 8.46
N ALA A 256 3.11 -52.33 7.24
CA ALA A 256 2.07 -51.38 6.78
C ALA A 256 2.41 -49.89 6.60
N THR A 257 2.44 -49.53 5.32
CA THR A 257 2.56 -48.19 4.72
C THR A 257 1.29 -47.35 4.86
N GLU A 258 1.53 -46.08 5.14
CA GLU A 258 0.58 -44.96 5.26
C GLU A 258 -0.04 -44.60 3.90
N ARG A 259 -1.37 -44.40 3.85
CA ARG A 259 -2.11 -44.06 2.63
C ARG A 259 -1.97 -42.57 2.30
N VAL A 260 -1.13 -42.26 1.31
CA VAL A 260 -1.01 -40.93 0.69
C VAL A 260 -2.20 -40.67 -0.26
N TYR A 261 -2.95 -39.58 -0.02
CA TYR A 261 -4.04 -39.11 -0.89
C TYR A 261 -3.47 -38.60 -2.22
N LYS A 262 -3.97 -39.11 -3.36
CA LYS A 262 -3.56 -38.67 -4.72
C LYS A 262 -4.54 -37.64 -5.27
N GLU A 263 -3.99 -36.50 -5.67
CA GLU A 263 -4.68 -35.40 -6.35
C GLU A 263 -5.31 -35.86 -7.69
N PRO A 264 -6.54 -35.44 -8.05
CA PRO A 264 -7.18 -35.83 -9.31
C PRO A 264 -6.43 -35.25 -10.52
N ARG A 265 -6.05 -36.10 -11.49
CA ARG A 265 -5.48 -35.67 -12.78
C ARG A 265 -6.60 -35.31 -13.76
N LEU A 266 -6.67 -34.05 -14.16
CA LEU A 266 -7.56 -33.60 -15.24
C LEU A 266 -7.00 -33.99 -16.62
N LYS A 267 -7.89 -34.38 -17.52
CA LYS A 267 -7.58 -34.67 -18.93
C LYS A 267 -7.46 -33.34 -19.68
N GLU A 268 -6.33 -33.12 -20.34
CA GLU A 268 -6.08 -31.94 -21.17
C GLU A 268 -6.86 -32.06 -22.50
N GLU A 269 -8.13 -31.66 -22.51
CA GLU A 269 -8.86 -31.43 -23.77
C GLU A 269 -8.55 -30.03 -24.31
N LYS A 270 -8.22 -29.97 -25.60
CA LYS A 270 -7.89 -28.74 -26.33
C LYS A 270 -9.15 -27.87 -26.49
N LEU A 271 -9.46 -27.01 -25.50
CA LEU A 271 -10.46 -25.96 -25.67
C LEU A 271 -10.00 -24.95 -26.74
N GLY A 272 -10.92 -24.66 -27.67
CA GLY A 272 -10.76 -23.58 -28.66
C GLY A 272 -10.68 -22.21 -27.99
N ALA A 273 -9.86 -21.33 -28.56
CA ALA A 273 -9.18 -20.26 -27.83
C ALA A 273 -9.99 -18.99 -27.48
N ASP A 274 -11.32 -18.92 -27.63
CA ASP A 274 -12.01 -17.62 -27.53
C ASP A 274 -13.39 -17.60 -26.84
N ASP A 275 -13.83 -18.68 -26.21
CA ASP A 275 -15.11 -18.65 -25.46
C ASP A 275 -14.90 -18.44 -23.94
N ALA A 276 -14.97 -17.18 -23.51
CA ALA A 276 -14.88 -16.80 -22.09
C ALA A 276 -15.92 -17.51 -21.21
N ASN A 277 -17.07 -17.93 -21.75
CA ASN A 277 -18.06 -18.70 -21.00
C ASN A 277 -17.65 -20.16 -20.84
N ALA A 278 -17.02 -20.76 -21.85
CA ALA A 278 -16.47 -22.11 -21.76
C ALA A 278 -15.33 -22.15 -20.73
N GLU A 279 -14.44 -21.15 -20.75
CA GLU A 279 -13.39 -21.01 -19.73
C GLU A 279 -13.98 -20.88 -18.33
N ARG A 280 -14.99 -20.01 -18.16
CA ARG A 280 -15.71 -19.83 -16.90
C ARG A 280 -16.27 -21.17 -16.41
N THR A 281 -16.91 -21.92 -17.28
CA THR A 281 -17.48 -23.24 -16.95
C THR A 281 -16.38 -24.21 -16.48
N ALA A 282 -15.24 -24.27 -17.18
CA ALA A 282 -14.12 -25.10 -16.79
C ALA A 282 -13.54 -24.72 -15.40
N TYR A 283 -13.46 -23.42 -15.08
CA TYR A 283 -13.04 -22.98 -13.75
C TYR A 283 -14.05 -23.37 -12.67
N LEU A 284 -15.34 -23.26 -12.95
CA LEU A 284 -16.41 -23.65 -12.04
C LEU A 284 -16.38 -25.16 -11.77
N ASP A 285 -16.24 -25.98 -12.82
CA ASP A 285 -16.14 -27.43 -12.73
C ASP A 285 -14.90 -27.88 -11.94
N PHE A 286 -13.79 -27.17 -12.06
CA PHE A 286 -12.60 -27.40 -11.25
C PHE A 286 -12.84 -27.12 -9.75
N MET A 287 -13.59 -26.07 -9.44
CA MET A 287 -13.82 -25.63 -8.06
C MET A 287 -14.99 -26.35 -7.37
N ALA A 288 -15.95 -26.87 -8.13
CA ALA A 288 -17.16 -27.51 -7.62
C ALA A 288 -16.93 -28.71 -6.68
N PRO A 289 -15.93 -29.58 -6.88
CA PRO A 289 -15.71 -30.75 -6.02
C PRO A 289 -15.14 -30.44 -4.64
N PHE A 290 -14.70 -29.21 -4.37
CA PHE A 290 -14.12 -28.89 -3.06
C PHE A 290 -15.19 -28.94 -1.97
N PRO A 291 -14.87 -29.52 -0.79
CA PRO A 291 -15.85 -29.67 0.28
C PRO A 291 -16.13 -28.34 0.96
N ARG A 292 -17.36 -28.19 1.45
CA ARG A 292 -17.77 -27.09 2.32
C ARG A 292 -17.19 -27.30 3.74
N PRO A 293 -16.52 -26.29 4.32
CA PRO A 293 -16.12 -26.34 5.72
C PRO A 293 -17.35 -26.26 6.65
N SER A 294 -17.38 -27.12 7.69
CA SER A 294 -18.55 -27.32 8.56
C SER A 294 -18.95 -26.11 9.40
N ASP A 295 -17.98 -25.27 9.75
CA ASP A 295 -18.11 -24.05 10.56
C ASP A 295 -18.58 -22.83 9.74
N ARG A 296 -18.58 -22.94 8.40
CA ARG A 296 -18.92 -21.82 7.52
C ARG A 296 -20.43 -21.62 7.43
N LYS A 297 -20.89 -20.48 7.98
CA LYS A 297 -22.27 -19.96 7.78
C LYS A 297 -22.59 -19.76 6.31
N ARG A 298 -23.87 -19.74 5.91
CA ARG A 298 -24.23 -19.36 4.54
C ARG A 298 -23.88 -17.89 4.30
N PHE A 299 -23.67 -17.51 3.05
CA PHE A 299 -23.33 -16.12 2.72
C PHE A 299 -24.45 -15.16 3.14
N GLU A 300 -25.71 -15.54 2.94
CA GLU A 300 -26.90 -14.77 3.35
C GLU A 300 -26.96 -14.48 4.85
N ASP A 301 -26.36 -15.36 5.67
CA ASP A 301 -26.30 -15.21 7.12
C ASP A 301 -25.10 -14.35 7.59
N LEU A 302 -24.20 -13.98 6.67
CA LEU A 302 -23.07 -13.14 7.00
C LEU A 302 -23.53 -11.72 7.30
N ARG A 303 -23.06 -11.18 8.41
CA ARG A 303 -23.27 -9.78 8.72
C ARG A 303 -22.15 -8.95 8.11
N ARG A 304 -22.51 -7.79 7.58
CA ARG A 304 -21.54 -6.81 7.11
C ARG A 304 -20.54 -6.40 8.19
N VAL A 305 -19.31 -6.16 7.74
CA VAL A 305 -18.23 -5.62 8.57
C VAL A 305 -18.22 -4.08 8.50
N GLY A 306 -18.42 -3.52 7.31
CA GLY A 306 -18.42 -2.08 7.10
C GLY A 306 -19.06 -1.67 5.78
N ALA A 307 -19.07 -0.36 5.51
CA ALA A 307 -19.44 0.21 4.21
C ALA A 307 -18.18 0.50 3.38
N ASP A 308 -18.32 0.59 2.05
CA ASP A 308 -17.23 0.81 1.09
C ASP A 308 -16.42 2.07 1.40
N GLY A 309 -17.08 3.13 1.88
CA GLY A 309 -16.42 4.36 2.31
C GLY A 309 -15.39 4.15 3.44
N HIS A 310 -15.48 3.03 4.17
CA HIS A 310 -14.54 2.65 5.22
C HIS A 310 -13.67 1.44 4.83
N ALA A 311 -13.67 1.00 3.56
CA ALA A 311 -12.93 -0.18 3.13
C ALA A 311 -11.46 -0.15 3.53
N ARG A 312 -10.80 1.00 3.29
CA ARG A 312 -9.40 1.17 3.65
C ARG A 312 -9.17 1.04 5.15
N GLU A 313 -10.02 1.65 5.98
CA GLU A 313 -9.91 1.53 7.43
C GLU A 313 -10.17 0.08 7.91
N VAL A 314 -11.10 -0.64 7.28
CA VAL A 314 -11.37 -2.08 7.55
C VAL A 314 -10.13 -2.90 7.27
N LEU A 315 -9.53 -2.73 6.10
CA LEU A 315 -8.40 -3.52 5.66
C LEU A 315 -7.14 -3.16 6.43
N ASP A 316 -6.86 -1.87 6.63
CA ASP A 316 -5.70 -1.41 7.41
C ASP A 316 -5.78 -1.95 8.86
N TYR A 317 -6.96 -1.93 9.49
CA TYR A 317 -7.11 -2.50 10.82
C TYR A 317 -7.00 -4.02 10.81
N ALA A 318 -7.64 -4.70 9.86
CA ALA A 318 -7.53 -6.15 9.71
C ALA A 318 -6.07 -6.60 9.56
N ASP A 319 -5.25 -5.83 8.83
CA ASP A 319 -3.86 -6.17 8.53
C ASP A 319 -3.00 -6.15 9.82
N THR A 320 -3.38 -5.33 10.79
CA THR A 320 -2.70 -5.27 12.10
C THR A 320 -3.05 -6.41 13.06
N ILE A 321 -4.18 -7.09 12.86
CA ILE A 321 -4.70 -8.09 13.82
C ILE A 321 -4.86 -9.49 13.24
N ALA A 322 -4.85 -9.63 11.91
CA ALA A 322 -5.00 -10.91 11.25
C ALA A 322 -3.69 -11.69 11.28
N ALA A 323 -3.78 -12.99 11.54
CA ALA A 323 -2.63 -13.88 11.48
C ALA A 323 -2.26 -14.27 10.04
N ARG A 324 -3.18 -14.06 9.08
CA ARG A 324 -3.02 -14.46 7.68
C ARG A 324 -3.06 -13.22 6.77
N PRO A 325 -2.41 -13.27 5.59
CA PRO A 325 -2.50 -12.20 4.63
C PRO A 325 -3.94 -11.91 4.23
N LEU A 326 -4.27 -10.64 4.04
CA LEU A 326 -5.60 -10.24 3.58
C LEU A 326 -5.69 -10.31 2.07
N LEU A 327 -6.86 -10.73 1.57
CA LEU A 327 -7.21 -10.66 0.16
C LEU A 327 -8.51 -9.87 0.01
N PHE A 328 -8.45 -8.72 -0.66
CA PHE A 328 -9.62 -7.92 -1.00
C PHE A 328 -9.62 -7.58 -2.50
N LEU A 329 -10.53 -8.23 -3.24
CA LEU A 329 -10.62 -8.10 -4.69
C LEU A 329 -11.96 -7.45 -5.07
N ARG A 330 -12.01 -6.12 -4.89
CA ARG A 330 -13.21 -5.31 -5.18
C ARG A 330 -13.81 -5.62 -6.55
N LYS A 331 -14.98 -6.27 -6.57
CA LYS A 331 -15.76 -6.62 -7.78
C LYS A 331 -14.98 -7.40 -8.84
N ARG A 332 -14.02 -8.23 -8.42
CA ARG A 332 -13.19 -9.06 -9.31
C ARG A 332 -13.30 -10.55 -8.98
N THR A 333 -14.45 -10.94 -8.46
CA THR A 333 -14.67 -12.28 -7.92
C THR A 333 -16.02 -12.84 -8.37
N VAL A 334 -16.03 -14.06 -8.89
CA VAL A 334 -17.25 -14.79 -9.27
C VAL A 334 -17.45 -15.95 -8.30
N TRP A 335 -18.67 -16.11 -7.79
CA TRP A 335 -19.00 -17.23 -6.90
C TRP A 335 -19.20 -18.52 -7.69
N CYS A 336 -18.68 -19.63 -7.17
CA CYS A 336 -18.75 -20.92 -7.88
C CYS A 336 -20.11 -21.60 -7.76
N ASN A 337 -20.88 -21.26 -6.73
CA ASN A 337 -22.17 -21.85 -6.42
C ASN A 337 -23.13 -20.82 -5.82
N SER A 338 -24.42 -21.16 -5.79
CA SER A 338 -25.48 -20.34 -5.18
C SER A 338 -25.21 -20.03 -3.71
N ASP A 339 -24.61 -20.97 -2.99
CA ASP A 339 -24.27 -20.84 -1.58
C ASP A 339 -23.09 -19.86 -1.32
N LYS A 340 -22.43 -19.38 -2.39
CA LYS A 340 -21.29 -18.45 -2.35
C LYS A 340 -20.17 -18.96 -1.42
N LEU A 341 -19.82 -20.24 -1.54
CA LEU A 341 -18.81 -20.90 -0.70
C LEU A 341 -17.40 -20.71 -1.28
N HIS A 342 -17.22 -21.14 -2.53
CA HIS A 342 -15.97 -20.99 -3.27
C HIS A 342 -16.11 -19.85 -4.28
N ALA A 343 -15.01 -19.23 -4.63
CA ALA A 343 -14.99 -18.14 -5.60
C ALA A 343 -13.84 -18.31 -6.60
N ILE A 344 -13.94 -17.61 -7.73
CA ILE A 344 -12.88 -17.44 -8.71
C ILE A 344 -12.49 -15.97 -8.66
N ALA A 345 -11.20 -15.70 -8.45
CA ALA A 345 -10.61 -14.38 -8.46
C ALA A 345 -9.98 -14.06 -9.82
N PHE A 346 -10.21 -12.84 -10.30
CA PHE A 346 -9.62 -12.32 -11.53
C PHE A 346 -8.62 -11.21 -11.19
N SER A 347 -7.34 -11.47 -11.43
CA SER A 347 -6.28 -10.46 -11.28
C SER A 347 -5.82 -9.99 -12.65
N PRO A 348 -5.58 -8.69 -12.89
CA PRO A 348 -4.96 -8.28 -14.15
C PRO A 348 -3.59 -8.95 -14.30
N THR A 349 -3.16 -9.24 -15.52
CA THR A 349 -1.81 -9.79 -15.75
C THR A 349 -0.71 -8.72 -15.65
N LYS A 350 -1.08 -7.46 -15.89
CA LYS A 350 -0.18 -6.30 -15.87
C LYS A 350 -0.76 -5.16 -15.05
N ILE A 351 0.11 -4.46 -14.32
CA ILE A 351 -0.21 -3.23 -13.60
C ILE A 351 0.65 -2.08 -14.11
N TYR A 352 0.07 -0.89 -14.19
CA TYR A 352 0.77 0.32 -14.57
C TYR A 352 1.36 0.98 -13.32
N HIS A 353 2.68 1.11 -13.27
CA HIS A 353 3.38 1.76 -12.18
C HIS A 353 3.62 3.24 -12.49
N HIS A 354 2.81 4.12 -11.88
CA HIS A 354 2.81 5.56 -12.19
C HIS A 354 4.17 6.25 -12.02
N THR A 355 4.95 5.89 -11.00
CA THR A 355 6.24 6.54 -10.71
C THR A 355 7.29 6.20 -11.77
N SER A 356 7.37 4.93 -12.19
CA SER A 356 8.35 4.50 -13.22
C SER A 356 7.81 4.62 -14.64
N ARG A 357 6.51 4.92 -14.80
CA ARG A 357 5.78 4.95 -16.07
C ARG A 357 5.97 3.67 -16.88
N ARG A 358 5.96 2.51 -16.22
CA ARG A 358 6.17 1.20 -16.84
C ARG A 358 5.09 0.22 -16.45
N TRP A 359 4.85 -0.73 -17.34
CA TRP A 359 4.02 -1.89 -17.11
C TRP A 359 4.80 -2.98 -16.38
N LEU A 360 4.28 -3.45 -15.27
CA LEU A 360 4.84 -4.53 -14.45
C LEU A 360 3.90 -5.73 -14.48
N ASN A 361 4.43 -6.93 -14.23
CA ASN A 361 3.59 -8.11 -14.00
C ASN A 361 2.85 -7.95 -12.67
N ASP A 362 1.56 -8.21 -12.65
CA ASP A 362 0.83 -8.29 -11.39
C ASP A 362 1.18 -9.60 -10.68
N ASN A 363 1.53 -9.49 -9.41
CA ASN A 363 1.76 -10.65 -8.55
C ASN A 363 0.86 -10.67 -7.32
N THR A 364 -0.15 -9.79 -7.26
CA THR A 364 -0.98 -9.57 -6.07
C THR A 364 -1.62 -10.87 -5.59
N VAL A 365 -2.22 -11.66 -6.47
CA VAL A 365 -2.85 -12.93 -6.10
C VAL A 365 -1.89 -14.12 -6.23
N SER A 366 -0.97 -14.07 -7.20
CA SER A 366 -0.06 -15.19 -7.49
C SER A 366 0.89 -15.50 -6.33
N MET A 367 1.29 -14.51 -5.53
CA MET A 367 2.13 -14.71 -4.34
C MET A 367 1.44 -15.47 -3.19
N HIS A 368 0.12 -15.62 -3.26
CA HIS A 368 -0.70 -16.31 -2.28
C HIS A 368 -1.08 -17.74 -2.71
N VAL A 369 -0.71 -18.19 -3.91
CA VAL A 369 -0.99 -19.56 -4.36
C VAL A 369 -0.45 -20.59 -3.36
N GLY A 370 -1.32 -21.51 -2.94
CA GLY A 370 -1.04 -22.54 -1.94
C GLY A 370 -1.11 -22.05 -0.48
N LYS A 371 -1.37 -20.76 -0.24
CA LYS A 371 -1.48 -20.16 1.10
C LYS A 371 -2.94 -19.90 1.48
N ASP A 372 -3.17 -19.82 2.78
CA ASP A 372 -4.45 -19.43 3.36
C ASP A 372 -4.47 -17.90 3.56
N VAL A 373 -5.56 -17.25 3.16
CA VAL A 373 -5.76 -15.80 3.23
C VAL A 373 -7.09 -15.45 3.91
N GLU A 374 -7.16 -14.29 4.56
CA GLU A 374 -8.41 -13.71 5.03
C GLU A 374 -9.11 -13.02 3.86
N PHE A 375 -10.24 -13.56 3.41
CA PHE A 375 -10.89 -13.06 2.20
C PHE A 375 -12.01 -12.08 2.55
N PHE A 376 -11.99 -10.95 1.85
CA PHE A 376 -12.98 -9.89 1.93
C PHE A 376 -13.59 -9.65 0.57
N VAL A 377 -14.90 -9.39 0.54
CA VAL A 377 -15.64 -9.08 -0.67
C VAL A 377 -16.46 -7.81 -0.49
N GLN A 378 -16.68 -7.12 -1.60
CA GLN A 378 -17.62 -6.04 -1.69
C GLN A 378 -18.83 -6.51 -2.49
N GLU A 379 -20.01 -6.39 -1.90
CA GLU A 379 -21.26 -6.61 -2.60
C GLU A 379 -21.91 -5.26 -2.90
N ASP A 380 -22.34 -5.09 -4.16
CA ASP A 380 -23.13 -3.93 -4.57
C ASP A 380 -24.55 -4.10 -4.04
N SER A 381 -25.03 -3.10 -3.30
CA SER A 381 -26.45 -3.05 -2.95
C SER A 381 -27.17 -2.29 -4.06
N GLU A 382 -27.30 -2.91 -5.24
CA GLU A 382 -28.11 -2.32 -6.33
C GLU A 382 -29.54 -2.02 -5.87
N LEU A 383 -30.04 -2.82 -4.93
CA LEU A 383 -31.36 -2.67 -4.29
C LEU A 383 -31.50 -1.42 -3.40
N ASP A 384 -30.41 -0.73 -3.07
CA ASP A 384 -30.39 0.22 -1.95
C ASP A 384 -30.09 1.66 -2.40
N GLY A 385 -30.50 2.02 -3.62
CA GLY A 385 -30.69 3.42 -4.04
C GLY A 385 -29.42 4.27 -4.10
N GLY A 386 -28.28 3.69 -4.49
CA GLY A 386 -27.00 4.41 -4.57
C GLY A 386 -26.22 4.51 -3.26
N LYS A 387 -26.57 3.69 -2.26
CA LYS A 387 -25.74 3.54 -1.06
C LYS A 387 -24.35 2.97 -1.40
N PRO A 388 -23.31 3.35 -0.64
CA PRO A 388 -21.98 2.77 -0.80
C PRO A 388 -22.03 1.26 -0.61
N GLY A 389 -21.30 0.51 -1.44
CA GLY A 389 -21.26 -0.95 -1.38
C GLY A 389 -20.91 -1.47 0.01
N THR A 390 -21.28 -2.71 0.31
CA THR A 390 -21.09 -3.29 1.64
C THR A 390 -19.93 -4.26 1.65
N ILE A 391 -19.11 -4.22 2.70
CA ILE A 391 -17.93 -5.08 2.85
C ILE A 391 -18.25 -6.22 3.80
N TYR A 392 -17.96 -7.43 3.32
CA TYR A 392 -18.10 -8.66 4.08
C TYR A 392 -16.73 -9.32 4.24
N TYR A 393 -16.48 -9.80 5.45
CA TYR A 393 -15.47 -10.82 5.69
C TYR A 393 -16.12 -12.17 5.40
N VAL A 394 -15.53 -12.95 4.50
CA VAL A 394 -16.13 -14.21 4.02
C VAL A 394 -15.44 -15.46 4.54
N GLY A 395 -14.34 -15.31 5.29
CA GLY A 395 -13.66 -16.42 5.97
C GLY A 395 -12.21 -16.59 5.51
N VAL A 396 -11.68 -17.77 5.82
CA VAL A 396 -10.32 -18.19 5.47
C VAL A 396 -10.40 -18.98 4.16
N TYR A 397 -9.60 -18.57 3.17
CA TYR A 397 -9.58 -19.17 1.84
C TYR A 397 -8.19 -19.63 1.45
N ARG A 398 -8.09 -20.80 0.84
CA ARG A 398 -6.88 -21.27 0.17
C ARG A 398 -6.89 -20.86 -1.30
N VAL A 399 -5.79 -20.28 -1.75
CA VAL A 399 -5.66 -19.82 -3.14
C VAL A 399 -5.08 -20.93 -4.02
N HIS A 400 -5.77 -21.24 -5.11
CA HIS A 400 -5.41 -22.24 -6.09
C HIS A 400 -5.07 -21.58 -7.42
N SER A 401 -4.01 -22.07 -8.07
CA SER A 401 -3.65 -21.62 -9.41
C SER A 401 -4.52 -22.33 -10.45
N MET A 402 -5.20 -21.55 -11.31
CA MET A 402 -6.00 -22.10 -12.40
C MET A 402 -5.21 -22.27 -13.70
N ARG A 403 -3.87 -22.09 -13.67
CA ARG A 403 -3.00 -22.22 -14.85
C ARG A 403 -3.01 -23.62 -15.48
N LYS A 404 -3.40 -24.64 -14.71
CA LYS A 404 -3.59 -26.02 -15.20
C LYS A 404 -4.95 -26.26 -15.86
N VAL A 405 -5.90 -25.34 -15.67
CA VAL A 405 -7.25 -25.39 -16.26
C VAL A 405 -7.28 -24.58 -17.55
N HIS A 406 -6.69 -23.38 -17.53
CA HIS A 406 -6.59 -22.54 -18.71
C HIS A 406 -5.28 -21.74 -18.72
N LYS A 407 -4.88 -21.26 -19.90
CA LYS A 407 -3.67 -20.45 -20.08
C LYS A 407 -3.83 -19.07 -19.45
N GLN A 408 -2.71 -18.49 -19.02
CA GLN A 408 -2.67 -17.11 -18.52
C GLN A 408 -3.07 -16.13 -19.62
N GLY A 409 -3.82 -15.09 -19.24
CA GLY A 409 -4.14 -13.98 -20.13
C GLY A 409 -5.52 -14.04 -20.77
N SER A 410 -6.50 -14.62 -20.09
CA SER A 410 -7.90 -14.65 -20.50
C SER A 410 -8.59 -13.29 -20.30
N VAL A 411 -9.61 -13.00 -21.11
CA VAL A 411 -10.50 -11.85 -20.89
C VAL A 411 -11.43 -12.19 -19.73
N ALA A 412 -11.66 -11.23 -18.82
CA ALA A 412 -12.58 -11.44 -17.71
C ALA A 412 -14.02 -11.65 -18.24
N PRO A 413 -14.81 -12.54 -17.62
CA PRO A 413 -16.20 -12.75 -18.03
C PRO A 413 -17.04 -11.50 -17.77
N ALA A 414 -18.18 -11.40 -18.45
CA ALA A 414 -19.03 -10.19 -18.46
C ALA A 414 -19.63 -9.82 -17.08
N ASP A 415 -19.69 -10.76 -16.15
CA ASP A 415 -20.12 -10.54 -14.76
C ASP A 415 -19.05 -9.84 -13.90
N ILE A 416 -17.82 -9.72 -14.40
CA ILE A 416 -16.76 -8.91 -13.78
C ILE A 416 -16.77 -7.51 -14.40
N GLU A 417 -16.89 -6.49 -13.53
CA GLU A 417 -16.92 -5.11 -13.97
C GLU A 417 -15.58 -4.72 -14.62
N PHE A 418 -15.60 -4.38 -15.91
CA PHE A 418 -14.40 -3.93 -16.66
C PHE A 418 -13.66 -2.79 -15.93
N SER A 419 -14.41 -1.86 -15.33
CA SER A 419 -13.84 -0.74 -14.56
C SER A 419 -13.07 -1.22 -13.31
N ALA A 420 -13.47 -2.34 -12.72
CA ALA A 420 -12.79 -2.93 -11.57
C ALA A 420 -11.42 -3.51 -11.95
N ILE A 421 -11.32 -4.17 -13.12
CA ILE A 421 -10.03 -4.61 -13.67
C ILE A 421 -9.15 -3.40 -13.97
N MET A 422 -9.67 -2.37 -14.65
CA MET A 422 -8.91 -1.15 -14.97
C MET A 422 -8.37 -0.43 -13.72
N ARG A 423 -9.17 -0.35 -12.65
CA ARG A 423 -8.72 0.19 -11.36
C ARG A 423 -7.59 -0.66 -10.76
N ALA A 424 -7.72 -1.98 -10.78
CA ALA A 424 -6.69 -2.89 -10.29
C ALA A 424 -5.39 -2.82 -11.12
N MET A 425 -5.47 -2.47 -12.40
CA MET A 425 -4.32 -2.21 -13.26
C MET A 425 -3.59 -0.91 -12.94
N GLY A 426 -4.05 -0.09 -11.98
CA GLY A 426 -3.43 1.21 -11.71
C GLY A 426 -3.68 2.22 -12.84
N LEU A 427 -4.80 2.11 -13.56
CA LEU A 427 -5.17 3.07 -14.61
C LEU A 427 -6.17 4.14 -14.15
N SER A 428 -6.55 4.10 -12.87
CA SER A 428 -7.41 5.10 -12.25
C SER A 428 -6.59 6.15 -11.50
N GLU A 429 -6.69 7.41 -11.91
CA GLU A 429 -6.15 8.53 -11.13
C GLU A 429 -7.26 9.12 -10.27
N ARG A 430 -7.01 9.18 -8.95
CA ARG A 430 -7.92 9.85 -8.02
C ARG A 430 -7.59 11.33 -8.03
N ARG A 431 -8.52 12.17 -8.50
CA ARG A 431 -8.40 13.62 -8.43
C ARG A 431 -8.50 14.09 -6.97
N SER A 432 -8.05 15.32 -6.72
CA SER A 432 -8.07 15.97 -5.40
C SER A 432 -9.47 16.14 -4.83
N ASP A 433 -10.50 16.19 -5.68
CA ASP A 433 -11.92 16.20 -5.31
C ASP A 433 -12.47 14.80 -4.95
N GLY A 434 -11.63 13.76 -5.02
CA GLY A 434 -12.00 12.38 -4.75
C GLY A 434 -12.62 11.65 -5.93
N SER A 435 -12.87 12.33 -7.06
CA SER A 435 -13.37 11.69 -8.28
C SER A 435 -12.30 10.78 -8.90
N ILE A 436 -12.72 9.64 -9.44
CA ILE A 436 -11.83 8.74 -10.16
C ILE A 436 -11.93 9.10 -11.63
N VAL A 437 -10.81 9.49 -12.22
CA VAL A 437 -10.74 9.85 -13.63
C VAL A 437 -9.92 8.81 -14.37
N LEU A 438 -10.53 8.34 -15.47
CA LEU A 438 -9.96 7.36 -16.40
C LEU A 438 -9.49 8.04 -17.70
N ASP A 439 -9.29 9.36 -17.69
CA ASP A 439 -8.82 10.12 -18.85
C ASP A 439 -7.44 9.58 -19.28
N GLY A 440 -7.36 9.08 -20.52
CA GLY A 440 -6.15 8.45 -21.05
C GLY A 440 -5.94 6.99 -20.63
N ALA A 441 -6.75 6.42 -19.72
CA ALA A 441 -6.64 5.03 -19.28
C ALA A 441 -6.77 4.03 -20.45
N ARG A 442 -7.72 4.27 -21.35
CA ARG A 442 -7.89 3.45 -22.57
C ARG A 442 -6.69 3.53 -23.51
N ALA A 443 -6.09 4.71 -23.65
CA ALA A 443 -4.90 4.88 -24.49
C ALA A 443 -3.70 4.12 -23.88
N ARG A 444 -3.46 4.27 -22.57
CA ARG A 444 -2.40 3.52 -21.86
C ARG A 444 -2.62 2.02 -21.95
N MET A 445 -3.83 1.52 -21.71
CA MET A 445 -4.15 0.10 -21.84
C MET A 445 -3.84 -0.44 -23.25
N ARG A 446 -4.16 0.33 -24.30
CA ARG A 446 -3.87 -0.04 -25.69
C ARG A 446 -2.39 -0.13 -26.03
N GLU A 447 -1.50 0.42 -25.20
CA GLU A 447 -0.04 0.21 -25.34
C GLU A 447 0.36 -1.25 -25.09
N VAL A 448 -0.40 -1.97 -24.26
CA VAL A 448 -0.11 -3.38 -23.90
C VAL A 448 -1.11 -4.35 -24.54
N TYR A 449 -2.38 -3.95 -24.65
CA TYR A 449 -3.45 -4.75 -25.21
C TYR A 449 -4.07 -4.01 -26.41
N PRO A 450 -3.60 -4.25 -27.65
CA PRO A 450 -4.01 -3.46 -28.82
C PRO A 450 -5.51 -3.45 -29.10
N ASP A 451 -6.21 -4.52 -28.70
CA ASP A 451 -7.67 -4.64 -28.77
C ASP A 451 -8.41 -3.79 -27.73
N GLY A 452 -7.70 -3.30 -26.72
CA GLY A 452 -8.27 -2.54 -25.62
C GLY A 452 -8.99 -3.41 -24.59
N GLU A 453 -8.70 -4.71 -24.53
CA GLU A 453 -9.28 -5.62 -23.55
C GLU A 453 -8.21 -6.08 -22.55
N PRO A 454 -8.37 -5.81 -21.24
CA PRO A 454 -7.38 -6.17 -20.25
C PRO A 454 -7.33 -7.69 -20.07
N ARG A 455 -6.12 -8.25 -20.08
CA ARG A 455 -5.92 -9.68 -19.83
C ARG A 455 -5.78 -9.97 -18.35
N THR A 456 -6.45 -11.02 -17.90
CA THR A 456 -6.51 -11.46 -16.51
C THR A 456 -5.94 -12.85 -16.31
N GLU A 457 -5.55 -13.10 -15.07
CA GLU A 457 -5.19 -14.42 -14.55
C GLU A 457 -6.23 -14.84 -13.51
N CYS A 458 -6.64 -16.10 -13.60
CA CYS A 458 -7.70 -16.67 -12.77
C CYS A 458 -7.11 -17.48 -11.61
N PHE A 459 -7.69 -17.32 -10.44
CA PHE A 459 -7.30 -18.04 -9.22
C PHE A 459 -8.54 -18.61 -8.55
N GLY A 460 -8.48 -19.88 -8.15
CA GLY A 460 -9.52 -20.51 -7.36
C GLY A 460 -9.38 -20.09 -5.89
N LEU A 461 -10.47 -19.67 -5.26
CA LEU A 461 -10.53 -19.38 -3.84
C LEU A 461 -11.38 -20.46 -3.16
N GLN A 462 -10.73 -21.40 -2.49
CA GLN A 462 -11.40 -22.45 -1.74
C GLN A 462 -11.64 -22.00 -0.30
N CYS A 463 -12.88 -21.85 0.16
CA CYS A 463 -13.15 -21.68 1.58
C CYS A 463 -12.68 -22.91 2.38
N VAL A 464 -11.82 -22.69 3.38
CA VAL A 464 -11.27 -23.74 4.25
C VAL A 464 -11.66 -23.56 5.72
N GLY A 465 -12.21 -22.41 6.11
CA GLY A 465 -12.69 -22.18 7.46
C GLY A 465 -13.21 -20.75 7.71
N TRP A 466 -13.50 -20.46 8.98
CA TRP A 466 -14.02 -19.16 9.41
C TRP A 466 -13.33 -18.64 10.68
N ASP A 467 -12.72 -17.46 10.64
CA ASP A 467 -12.18 -16.80 11.83
C ASP A 467 -13.24 -15.91 12.51
N GLY A 468 -13.98 -16.51 13.45
CA GLY A 468 -14.98 -15.80 14.24
C GLY A 468 -14.41 -14.72 15.15
N GLY A 469 -13.15 -14.88 15.60
CA GLY A 469 -12.48 -13.92 16.46
C GLY A 469 -12.13 -12.64 15.70
N LEU A 470 -11.51 -12.78 14.52
CA LEU A 470 -11.24 -11.67 13.62
C LEU A 470 -12.53 -10.94 13.26
N PHE A 471 -13.56 -11.68 12.83
CA PHE A 471 -14.86 -11.10 12.50
C PHE A 471 -15.48 -10.28 13.65
N GLY A 472 -15.42 -10.81 14.87
CA GLY A 472 -15.91 -10.13 16.07
C GLY A 472 -15.20 -8.80 16.31
N LYS A 473 -13.86 -8.81 16.30
CA LYS A 473 -13.02 -7.62 16.48
C LYS A 473 -13.28 -6.56 15.41
N LEU A 474 -13.39 -6.97 14.15
CA LEU A 474 -13.70 -6.06 13.05
C LEU A 474 -15.07 -5.40 13.24
N ARG A 475 -16.12 -6.17 13.52
CA ARG A 475 -17.46 -5.60 13.72
C ARG A 475 -17.53 -4.64 14.91
N GLU A 476 -16.85 -4.96 16.00
CA GLU A 476 -16.77 -4.07 17.17
C GLU A 476 -16.11 -2.74 16.80
N ARG A 477 -14.96 -2.79 16.12
CA ARG A 477 -14.26 -1.58 15.65
C ARG A 477 -15.14 -0.71 14.77
N PHE A 478 -15.83 -1.30 13.79
CA PHE A 478 -16.66 -0.51 12.87
C PHE A 478 -17.96 -0.01 13.48
N LYS A 479 -18.48 -0.69 14.51
CA LYS A 479 -19.54 -0.13 15.34
C LYS A 479 -19.05 1.16 16.01
N MET A 480 -17.86 1.16 16.62
CA MET A 480 -17.28 2.35 17.25
C MET A 480 -17.03 3.49 16.25
N VAL A 481 -16.50 3.19 15.05
CA VAL A 481 -16.26 4.22 14.01
C VAL A 481 -17.56 4.86 13.55
N ARG A 482 -18.60 4.04 13.28
CA ARG A 482 -19.91 4.54 12.88
C ARG A 482 -20.56 5.39 13.98
N ASP A 483 -20.47 4.94 15.23
CA ASP A 483 -21.08 5.64 16.36
C ASP A 483 -20.36 6.98 16.64
N ARG A 484 -19.03 7.07 16.42
CA ARG A 484 -18.28 8.34 16.43
C ARG A 484 -18.71 9.30 15.32
N GLY A 485 -19.06 8.78 14.14
CA GLY A 485 -19.55 9.57 13.01
C GLY A 485 -20.94 10.18 13.23
N ASN A 486 -21.76 9.58 14.10
CA ASN A 486 -23.16 9.96 14.32
C ASN A 486 -23.44 10.70 15.64
N GLY A 487 -22.48 10.79 16.57
CA GLY A 487 -22.74 11.25 17.94
C GLY A 487 -21.81 12.32 18.53
N VAL A 488 -20.80 12.77 17.81
CA VAL A 488 -20.02 13.95 18.21
C VAL A 488 -20.41 15.09 17.29
N PRO A 489 -20.95 16.22 17.79
CA PRO A 489 -21.07 17.43 17.00
C PRO A 489 -19.70 17.66 16.40
N ARG A 490 -19.56 17.53 15.07
CA ARG A 490 -18.37 18.02 14.40
C ARG A 490 -18.23 19.45 14.89
N ALA A 491 -17.20 19.72 15.71
CA ALA A 491 -16.83 21.08 16.06
C ALA A 491 -16.91 21.86 14.74
N PRO A 492 -17.66 22.97 14.70
CA PRO A 492 -17.99 23.64 13.45
C PRO A 492 -16.70 23.72 12.69
N ARG A 493 -16.64 23.04 11.53
CA ARG A 493 -15.56 23.25 10.59
C ARG A 493 -15.60 24.76 10.44
N ARG A 494 -14.58 25.45 10.96
CA ARG A 494 -14.34 26.83 10.61
C ARG A 494 -14.32 26.77 9.10
N ASP A 495 -15.40 27.23 8.49
CA ASP A 495 -15.42 27.57 7.10
C ASP A 495 -14.23 28.50 6.99
N ARG A 496 -13.13 27.98 6.45
CA ARG A 496 -12.22 28.81 5.70
C ARG A 496 -13.12 29.28 4.57
N GLU A 497 -13.81 30.38 4.81
CA GLU A 497 -14.13 31.34 3.77
C GLU A 497 -12.81 31.55 3.04
N VAL A 498 -12.62 30.75 2.00
CA VAL A 498 -11.70 31.09 0.94
C VAL A 498 -12.35 32.31 0.33
N ASP A 499 -11.91 33.48 0.79
CA ASP A 499 -12.15 34.77 0.16
C ASP A 499 -11.66 34.69 -1.28
N MET A 500 -12.56 34.21 -2.14
CA MET A 500 -12.44 34.19 -3.61
C MET A 500 -12.92 35.52 -4.20
N GLY A 501 -13.13 36.57 -3.38
CA GLY A 501 -13.64 37.87 -3.82
C GLY A 501 -12.57 38.80 -4.41
N SER A 502 -11.30 38.60 -4.10
CA SER A 502 -10.29 39.67 -4.29
C SER A 502 -9.36 39.50 -5.50
N ARG A 503 -9.47 38.42 -6.29
CA ARG A 503 -8.56 38.16 -7.43
C ARG A 503 -9.16 38.38 -8.83
N LYS A 504 -10.45 38.72 -8.94
CA LYS A 504 -11.10 38.91 -10.25
C LYS A 504 -11.08 40.34 -10.80
N ARG A 505 -10.56 41.33 -10.05
CA ARG A 505 -10.51 42.74 -10.47
C ARG A 505 -9.11 43.28 -10.85
N LYS A 506 -8.08 42.42 -10.91
CA LYS A 506 -6.72 42.85 -11.27
C LYS A 506 -6.22 42.33 -12.62
N ARG A 507 -7.12 41.77 -13.45
CA ARG A 507 -6.77 41.20 -14.76
C ARG A 507 -7.55 41.79 -15.94
N GLU A 508 -8.38 42.80 -15.71
CA GLU A 508 -9.11 43.49 -16.77
C GLU A 508 -8.47 44.84 -17.16
N ASP A 509 -7.49 45.35 -16.39
CA ASP A 509 -6.78 46.61 -16.70
C ASP A 509 -5.42 46.41 -17.40
N GLU A 510 -5.04 45.17 -17.74
CA GLU A 510 -3.72 44.85 -18.31
C GLU A 510 -3.79 44.28 -19.75
N LEU A 511 -4.93 44.42 -20.43
CA LEU A 511 -5.16 43.85 -21.77
C LEU A 511 -5.56 44.87 -22.85
N ASP A 512 -5.27 46.16 -22.66
CA ASP A 512 -5.56 47.22 -23.65
C ASP A 512 -4.34 47.79 -24.40
N GLU A 513 -3.16 47.17 -24.26
CA GLU A 513 -1.99 47.48 -25.10
C GLU A 513 -1.45 46.23 -25.77
N THR A 514 -2.07 45.83 -26.89
CA THR A 514 -1.37 45.17 -28.02
C THR A 514 -2.31 45.04 -29.22
N TYR A 515 -2.60 46.18 -29.85
CA TYR A 515 -3.00 46.22 -31.26
C TYR A 515 -1.75 46.43 -32.11
N ALA A 516 -1.36 45.43 -32.91
CA ALA A 516 -0.88 45.59 -34.28
C ALA A 516 -0.53 44.22 -34.89
N TYR A 517 -0.88 44.06 -36.18
CA TYR A 517 -0.65 42.90 -37.06
C TYR A 517 -1.53 41.67 -36.76
N GLY A 518 -2.50 41.26 -37.57
CA GLY A 518 -2.56 41.30 -39.04
C GLY A 518 -2.71 39.84 -39.49
N GLY A 519 -3.94 39.38 -39.78
CA GLY A 519 -4.16 37.98 -40.12
C GLY A 519 -5.62 37.66 -40.42
N GLU A 520 -5.87 37.40 -41.69
CA GLU A 520 -7.12 37.21 -42.40
C GLU A 520 -8.18 36.30 -41.73
N ARG A 521 -9.41 36.80 -41.89
CA ARG A 521 -10.68 36.24 -41.44
C ARG A 521 -11.17 35.21 -42.47
N GLN A 522 -11.18 33.92 -42.15
CA GLN A 522 -11.99 32.93 -42.87
C GLN A 522 -13.21 32.53 -42.04
N GLU A 523 -14.37 33.02 -42.49
CA GLU A 523 -15.69 32.57 -42.07
C GLU A 523 -15.89 31.09 -42.39
N ARG A 524 -16.12 30.27 -41.36
CA ARG A 524 -16.82 28.99 -41.52
C ARG A 524 -18.07 28.97 -40.66
N SER A 525 -19.14 29.40 -41.32
CA SER A 525 -20.54 29.23 -40.96
C SER A 525 -20.83 27.76 -40.65
N ARG A 526 -21.11 27.41 -39.38
CA ARG A 526 -21.65 26.12 -38.99
C ARG A 526 -23.16 26.22 -38.85
N LYS A 527 -23.85 25.84 -39.93
CA LYS A 527 -25.27 25.49 -39.97
C LYS A 527 -25.58 24.42 -38.91
N ARG A 528 -26.47 24.76 -37.98
CA ARG A 528 -27.20 23.79 -37.14
C ARG A 528 -28.10 22.95 -38.07
N ARG A 529 -28.01 21.62 -37.99
CA ARG A 529 -29.06 20.71 -38.46
C ARG A 529 -29.87 20.22 -37.25
N PRO A 530 -31.20 20.07 -37.40
CA PRO A 530 -32.07 19.62 -36.33
C PRO A 530 -32.02 18.10 -36.18
N PHE A 531 -32.38 17.66 -34.98
CA PHE A 531 -32.57 16.28 -34.56
C PHE A 531 -33.53 15.52 -35.49
N GLY A 532 -33.05 14.41 -36.04
CA GLY A 532 -33.86 13.39 -36.71
C GLY A 532 -34.03 12.18 -35.79
N GLU A 533 -35.31 11.89 -35.53
CA GLU A 533 -35.96 10.62 -35.24
C GLU A 533 -35.05 9.38 -35.05
N ARG A 534 -35.12 8.77 -33.87
CA ARG A 534 -34.65 7.40 -33.65
C ARG A 534 -35.76 6.44 -34.04
N GLU A 535 -35.57 5.80 -35.18
CA GLU A 535 -36.24 4.55 -35.53
C GLU A 535 -35.84 3.44 -34.56
N LYS A 536 -36.84 2.60 -34.26
CA LYS A 536 -36.72 1.34 -33.56
C LYS A 536 -36.01 0.34 -34.47
N CYS A 537 -34.99 -0.36 -33.96
CA CYS A 537 -34.59 -1.66 -34.48
C CYS A 537 -34.63 -2.69 -33.36
N PRO A 538 -35.18 -3.90 -33.63
CA PRO A 538 -35.24 -5.00 -32.70
C PRO A 538 -33.97 -5.86 -32.82
N TRP A 539 -33.36 -6.17 -31.68
CA TRP A 539 -32.55 -7.37 -31.43
C TRP A 539 -32.74 -7.76 -29.98
#